data_AF-A0A1W6BHV4-F1
#
_entry.id   AF-A0A1W6BHV4-F1
#
_cell.length_a   1.000
_cell.length_b   1.000
_cell.length_c   1.000
_cell.angle_alpha   90.00
_cell.angle_beta   90.00
_cell.angle_gamma   90.00
#
_symmetry.space_group_name_H-M   'P 1'
#
loop_
_entity.id
_entity.type
_entity.pdbx_description
1 polymer ?
#
loop_
_entity_poly.entity_id
_entity_poly.type
_entity_poly.pdbx_seq_one_letter_code
_entity_poly.pdbx_strand_id
1 'polypeptide(L)'
;MANIHSFKYLKYSLIILILYNIISLLVLFLPFKSLKYSLWNMMPYDYKYLVNYPNDLKNLSLLNSTNRDFIKEGLNKNSSRNALNINYWNYNLIIDSYSKEKNKDFEKSFINLFFLTKNNQSKNLDLKKYFISNYNLFSEKSKKIILDNY
;
A
#
# COMPACT_ATOMS: atom_id res chain seq x y z
N MET A 1 39.36 -19.22 16.41
CA MET A 1 38.33 -19.86 17.25
C MET A 1 37.08 -19.01 17.21
N ALA A 2 36.01 -19.47 16.57
CA ALA A 2 34.71 -18.79 16.69
C ALA A 2 34.25 -18.90 18.15
N ASN A 3 33.94 -17.76 18.75
CA ASN A 3 33.69 -17.65 20.19
C ASN A 3 32.42 -18.45 20.54
N ILE A 4 32.49 -19.48 21.39
CA ILE A 4 31.36 -20.39 21.72
C ILE A 4 30.09 -19.62 22.16
N HIS A 5 30.28 -18.45 22.77
CA HIS A 5 29.20 -17.51 23.10
C HIS A 5 28.45 -16.99 21.87
N SER A 6 29.14 -16.61 20.78
CA SER A 6 28.49 -16.12 19.55
C SER A 6 27.61 -17.19 18.91
N PHE A 7 27.98 -18.47 19.04
CA PHE A 7 27.17 -19.58 18.54
C PHE A 7 25.86 -19.75 19.33
N LYS A 8 25.88 -19.56 20.65
CA LYS A 8 24.66 -19.55 21.48
C LYS A 8 23.74 -18.38 21.13
N TYR A 9 24.28 -17.17 20.93
CA TYR A 9 23.50 -16.00 20.51
C TYR A 9 22.86 -16.19 19.14
N LEU A 10 23.62 -16.74 18.18
CA LEU A 10 23.10 -17.07 16.84
C LEU A 10 21.95 -18.06 16.94
N LYS A 11 22.08 -19.12 17.75
CA LYS A 11 21.02 -20.11 17.98
C LYS A 11 19.75 -19.45 18.52
N TYR A 12 19.85 -18.61 19.54
CA TYR A 12 18.68 -17.92 20.09
C TYR A 12 18.05 -16.94 19.11
N SER A 13 18.86 -16.19 18.34
CA SER A 13 18.36 -15.30 17.30
C SER A 13 17.55 -16.05 16.24
N LEU A 14 18.02 -17.22 15.79
CA LEU A 14 17.29 -18.08 14.87
C LEU A 14 15.98 -18.59 15.46
N ILE A 15 15.98 -19.01 16.73
CA ILE A 15 14.75 -19.43 17.42
C ILE A 15 13.73 -18.29 17.49
N ILE A 16 14.17 -17.07 17.83
CA ILE A 16 13.30 -15.88 17.89
C ILE A 16 12.73 -15.56 16.50
N LEU A 17 13.55 -15.65 15.44
CA LEU A 17 13.08 -15.44 14.06
C LEU A 17 12.03 -16.48 13.65
N ILE A 18 12.23 -17.75 13.99
CA ILE A 18 11.24 -18.81 13.73
C ILE A 18 9.95 -18.53 14.48
N LEU A 19 10.04 -18.21 15.77
CA LEU A 19 8.87 -17.90 16.60
C LEU A 19 8.10 -16.69 16.06
N TYR A 20 8.81 -15.62 15.68
CA TYR A 20 8.22 -14.43 15.07
C TYR A 20 7.45 -14.75 13.79
N ASN A 21 8.00 -15.59 12.92
CA ASN A 21 7.33 -16.00 11.68
C ASN A 21 6.08 -16.83 11.97
N ILE A 22 6.13 -17.77 12.92
CA ILE A 22 4.97 -18.58 13.32
C ILE A 22 3.86 -17.67 13.88
N ILE A 23 4.19 -16.78 14.82
CA ILE A 23 3.24 -15.82 15.40
C ILE A 23 2.65 -14.93 14.31
N SER A 24 3.49 -14.42 13.41
CA SER A 24 3.04 -13.58 12.31
C SER A 24 2.05 -14.32 11.41
N LEU A 25 2.31 -15.59 11.09
CA LEU A 25 1.42 -16.41 10.27
C LEU A 25 0.08 -16.63 10.96
N LEU A 26 0.11 -16.98 12.25
CA LEU A 26 -1.12 -17.14 13.05
C LEU A 26 -1.96 -15.86 13.01
N VAL A 27 -1.37 -14.69 13.26
CA VAL A 27 -2.08 -13.39 13.21
C VAL A 27 -2.68 -13.11 11.83
N LEU A 28 -1.97 -13.46 10.75
CA LEU A 28 -2.44 -13.23 9.39
C LEU A 28 -3.73 -14.01 9.09
N PHE A 29 -3.84 -15.24 9.59
CA PHE A 29 -4.99 -16.13 9.37
C PHE A 29 -6.11 -15.98 10.41
N LEU A 30 -5.94 -15.13 11.43
CA LEU A 30 -7.02 -14.89 12.40
C LEU A 30 -8.26 -14.28 11.73
N PRO A 31 -9.47 -14.70 12.09
CA PRO A 31 -10.71 -14.11 11.57
C PRO A 31 -11.00 -12.73 12.21
N PHE A 32 -10.36 -12.41 13.34
CA PHE A 32 -10.60 -11.19 14.10
C PHE A 32 -9.90 -9.97 13.47
N LYS A 33 -10.64 -9.23 12.64
CA LYS A 33 -10.14 -8.04 11.91
C LYS A 33 -9.53 -6.98 12.83
N SER A 34 -10.18 -6.67 13.96
CA SER A 34 -9.71 -5.66 14.91
C SER A 34 -8.32 -5.99 15.48
N LEU A 35 -8.15 -7.23 15.96
CA LEU A 35 -6.87 -7.72 16.49
C LEU A 35 -5.80 -7.73 15.40
N LYS A 36 -6.13 -8.25 14.21
CA LYS A 36 -5.23 -8.29 13.05
C LYS A 36 -4.73 -6.88 12.69
N TYR A 37 -5.62 -5.90 12.64
CA TYR A 37 -5.28 -4.51 12.27
C TYR A 37 -4.52 -3.76 13.37
N SER A 38 -4.72 -4.12 14.64
CA SER A 38 -3.92 -3.60 15.76
C SER A 38 -2.48 -4.11 15.69
N LEU A 39 -2.31 -5.41 15.40
CA LEU A 39 -0.99 -6.05 15.34
C LEU A 39 -0.26 -5.84 14.00
N TRP A 40 -0.96 -5.33 12.96
CA TRP A 40 -0.44 -5.24 11.60
C TRP A 40 0.92 -4.56 11.47
N ASN A 41 1.13 -3.47 12.22
CA ASN A 41 2.38 -2.70 12.20
C ASN A 41 3.60 -3.48 12.74
N MET A 42 3.37 -4.57 13.48
CA MET A 42 4.42 -5.48 13.94
C MET A 42 4.65 -6.65 12.98
N MET A 43 3.69 -6.93 12.09
CA MET A 43 3.78 -8.04 11.15
C MET A 43 4.67 -7.67 9.97
N PRO A 44 5.37 -8.64 9.35
CA PRO A 44 6.28 -8.39 8.22
C PRO A 44 5.53 -8.24 6.89
N TYR A 45 4.20 -8.31 6.91
CA TYR A 45 3.39 -8.35 5.71
C TYR A 45 3.16 -6.99 5.08
N ASP A 46 3.03 -7.05 3.77
CA ASP A 46 2.73 -5.91 2.93
C ASP A 46 1.23 -5.78 2.64
N TYR A 47 0.79 -4.66 2.05
CA TYR A 47 -0.61 -4.41 1.70
C TYR A 47 -1.26 -5.55 0.90
N LYS A 48 -0.47 -6.31 0.11
CA LYS A 48 -0.96 -7.43 -0.71
C LYS A 48 -1.67 -8.49 0.10
N TYR A 49 -1.17 -8.81 1.29
CA TYR A 49 -1.78 -9.81 2.18
C TYR A 49 -3.01 -9.27 2.90
N LEU A 50 -3.14 -7.93 2.98
CA LEU A 50 -4.33 -7.29 3.48
C LEU A 50 -5.43 -7.24 2.41
N VAL A 51 -5.06 -6.93 1.16
CA VAL A 51 -5.99 -6.74 0.05
C VAL A 51 -6.40 -8.06 -0.62
N ASN A 52 -5.48 -9.01 -0.75
CA ASN A 52 -5.75 -10.32 -1.34
C ASN A 52 -5.89 -11.36 -0.21
N TYR A 53 -5.68 -12.62 -0.56
CA TYR A 53 -5.66 -13.72 0.40
C TYR A 53 -4.73 -13.44 1.59
N PRO A 54 -5.15 -13.72 2.83
CA PRO A 54 -6.39 -14.42 3.21
C PRO A 54 -7.62 -13.52 3.48
N ASN A 55 -7.53 -12.21 3.28
CA ASN A 55 -8.63 -11.30 3.60
C ASN A 55 -9.55 -10.98 2.42
N ASP A 56 -9.07 -11.17 1.18
CA ASP A 56 -9.80 -11.05 -0.08
C ASP A 56 -10.61 -9.75 -0.25
N LEU A 57 -10.09 -8.64 0.31
CA LEU A 57 -10.74 -7.32 0.22
C LEU A 57 -10.86 -6.81 -1.22
N LYS A 58 -10.00 -7.28 -2.12
CA LYS A 58 -10.07 -6.99 -3.56
C LYS A 58 -11.43 -7.40 -4.16
N ASN A 59 -12.09 -8.41 -3.58
CA ASN A 59 -13.38 -8.91 -4.06
C ASN A 59 -14.56 -8.05 -3.58
N LEU A 60 -14.34 -7.12 -2.64
CA LEU A 60 -15.38 -6.21 -2.19
C LEU A 60 -15.74 -5.22 -3.30
N SER A 61 -17.04 -4.96 -3.46
CA SER A 61 -17.51 -3.95 -4.40
C SER A 61 -17.03 -2.56 -3.99
N LEU A 62 -16.33 -1.89 -4.91
CA LEU A 62 -15.88 -0.50 -4.75
C LEU A 62 -17.01 0.51 -4.88
N LEU A 63 -18.21 0.12 -5.31
CA LEU A 63 -19.36 1.05 -5.35
C LEU A 63 -19.86 1.41 -3.95
N ASN A 64 -19.70 0.50 -2.98
CA ASN A 64 -20.05 0.73 -1.59
C ASN A 64 -18.96 1.56 -0.88
N SER A 65 -19.32 2.71 -0.31
CA SER A 65 -18.37 3.59 0.38
C SER A 65 -17.74 2.94 1.61
N THR A 66 -18.50 2.20 2.41
CA THR A 66 -17.99 1.52 3.60
C THR A 66 -16.90 0.50 3.24
N ASN A 67 -17.04 -0.20 2.12
CA ASN A 67 -16.01 -1.09 1.61
C ASN A 67 -14.74 -0.33 1.21
N ARG A 68 -14.89 0.79 0.50
CA ARG A 68 -13.76 1.64 0.12
C ARG A 68 -13.03 2.18 1.34
N ASP A 69 -13.76 2.68 2.33
CA ASP A 69 -13.20 3.23 3.56
C ASP A 69 -12.41 2.15 4.32
N PHE A 70 -12.96 0.93 4.41
CA PHE A 70 -12.29 -0.21 5.03
C PHE A 70 -11.01 -0.62 4.29
N ILE A 71 -11.04 -0.68 2.95
CA ILE A 71 -9.84 -0.95 2.14
C ILE A 71 -8.80 0.16 2.36
N LYS A 72 -9.23 1.43 2.35
CA LYS A 72 -8.36 2.59 2.50
C LYS A 72 -7.66 2.61 3.85
N GLU A 73 -8.36 2.27 4.93
CA GLU A 73 -7.77 2.13 6.27
C GLU A 73 -6.59 1.14 6.26
N GLY A 74 -6.81 -0.03 5.66
CA GLY A 74 -5.76 -1.05 5.53
C GLY A 74 -4.59 -0.63 4.63
N LEU A 75 -4.86 0.08 3.53
CA LEU A 75 -3.81 0.63 2.68
C LEU A 75 -3.00 1.71 3.41
N ASN A 76 -3.64 2.58 4.18
CA ASN A 76 -2.98 3.66 4.91
C ASN A 76 -1.98 3.14 5.94
N LYS A 77 -2.29 2.03 6.62
CA LYS A 77 -1.36 1.34 7.53
C LYS A 77 -0.06 0.86 6.84
N ASN A 78 -0.11 0.60 5.53
CA ASN A 78 1.03 0.13 4.75
C ASN A 78 1.72 1.23 3.93
N SER A 79 1.22 2.47 3.98
CA SER A 79 1.70 3.58 3.14
C SER A 79 3.21 3.83 3.24
N SER A 80 3.78 3.77 4.45
CA SER A 80 5.22 3.95 4.66
C SER A 80 6.04 2.80 4.09
N ARG A 81 5.62 1.55 4.35
CA ARG A 81 6.28 0.33 3.82
C ARG A 81 6.22 0.26 2.30
N ASN A 82 5.15 0.80 1.71
CA ASN A 82 4.90 0.78 0.28
C ASN A 82 5.18 2.08 -0.45
N ALA A 83 5.88 3.03 0.16
CA ALA A 83 6.10 4.34 -0.43
C ALA A 83 6.69 4.26 -1.86
N LEU A 84 7.52 3.25 -2.14
CA LEU A 84 8.16 3.05 -3.45
C LEU A 84 7.51 1.93 -4.30
N ASN A 85 6.37 1.39 -3.88
CA ASN A 85 5.70 0.31 -4.59
C ASN A 85 4.67 0.86 -5.59
N ILE A 86 4.98 0.76 -6.90
CA ILE A 86 4.10 1.20 -7.99
C ILE A 86 2.72 0.53 -7.92
N ASN A 87 2.65 -0.76 -7.62
CA ASN A 87 1.39 -1.51 -7.58
C ASN A 87 0.52 -1.09 -6.39
N TYR A 88 1.14 -0.69 -5.29
CA TYR A 88 0.42 -0.11 -4.15
C TYR A 88 -0.25 1.20 -4.55
N TRP A 89 0.50 2.16 -5.11
CA TRP A 89 -0.05 3.45 -5.53
C TRP A 89 -1.07 3.32 -6.65
N ASN A 90 -0.88 2.39 -7.58
CA ASN A 90 -1.86 2.10 -8.61
C ASN A 90 -3.19 1.60 -8.02
N TYR A 91 -3.13 0.67 -7.07
CA TYR A 91 -4.34 0.22 -6.38
C TYR A 91 -4.98 1.34 -5.55
N ASN A 92 -4.17 2.13 -4.83
CA ASN A 92 -4.63 3.30 -4.08
C ASN A 92 -5.35 4.30 -4.98
N LEU A 93 -4.80 4.61 -6.17
CA LEU A 93 -5.39 5.51 -7.15
C LEU A 93 -6.75 5.00 -7.64
N ILE A 94 -6.89 3.70 -7.88
CA ILE A 94 -8.16 3.08 -8.26
C ILE A 94 -9.20 3.33 -7.16
N ILE A 95 -8.90 3.00 -5.89
CA ILE A 95 -9.82 3.24 -4.76
C ILE A 95 -10.18 4.73 -4.62
N ASP A 96 -9.18 5.60 -4.75
CA ASP A 96 -9.36 7.05 -4.62
C ASP A 96 -10.20 7.63 -5.76
N SER A 97 -10.11 7.07 -6.97
CA SER A 97 -10.91 7.53 -8.12
C SER A 97 -12.42 7.36 -7.90
N TYR A 98 -12.85 6.27 -7.22
CA TYR A 98 -14.27 6.05 -6.85
C TYR A 98 -14.75 6.99 -5.73
N SER A 99 -13.81 7.63 -5.01
CA SER A 99 -14.11 8.56 -3.92
C SER A 99 -13.61 9.97 -4.21
N LYS A 100 -13.25 10.29 -5.45
CA LYS A 100 -12.61 11.56 -5.84
C LYS A 100 -13.42 12.79 -5.42
N GLU A 101 -14.74 12.70 -5.48
CA GLU A 101 -15.65 13.79 -5.07
C GLU A 101 -15.61 14.07 -3.56
N LYS A 102 -15.18 13.09 -2.75
CA LYS A 102 -15.14 13.17 -1.28
C LYS A 102 -13.71 13.22 -0.74
N ASN A 103 -12.73 12.70 -1.47
CA ASN A 103 -11.40 12.42 -0.95
C ASN A 103 -10.31 13.31 -1.58
N LYS A 104 -9.57 14.02 -0.72
CA LYS A 104 -8.44 14.86 -1.08
C LYS A 104 -7.18 14.07 -1.47
N ASP A 105 -7.14 12.76 -1.21
CA ASP A 105 -5.96 11.93 -1.46
C ASP A 105 -5.80 11.48 -2.92
N PHE A 106 -6.82 11.66 -3.78
CA PHE A 106 -6.75 11.27 -5.19
C PHE A 106 -5.54 11.87 -5.90
N GLU A 107 -5.35 13.19 -5.79
CA GLU A 107 -4.23 13.87 -6.45
C GLU A 107 -2.88 13.40 -5.93
N LYS A 108 -2.78 13.12 -4.63
CA LYS A 108 -1.57 12.58 -4.00
C LYS A 108 -1.22 11.20 -4.55
N SER A 109 -2.20 10.29 -4.62
CA SER A 109 -2.01 8.96 -5.21
C SER A 109 -1.60 9.05 -6.69
N PHE A 110 -2.21 9.98 -7.44
CA PHE A 110 -1.87 10.22 -8.83
C PHE A 110 -0.43 10.70 -9.00
N ILE A 111 -0.03 11.73 -8.25
CA ILE A 111 1.32 12.30 -8.31
C ILE A 111 2.38 11.25 -7.95
N ASN A 112 2.16 10.48 -6.87
CA ASN A 112 3.08 9.42 -6.48
C ASN A 112 3.25 8.39 -7.59
N LEU A 113 2.14 7.94 -8.19
CA LEU A 113 2.19 6.98 -9.28
C LEU A 113 2.87 7.57 -10.52
N PHE A 114 2.60 8.83 -10.85
CA PHE A 114 3.21 9.54 -11.97
C PHE A 114 4.74 9.58 -11.86
N PHE A 115 5.26 9.94 -10.69
CA PHE A 115 6.70 9.96 -10.44
C PHE A 115 7.32 8.56 -10.49
N LEU A 116 6.70 7.58 -9.83
CA LEU A 116 7.24 6.22 -9.78
C LEU A 116 7.22 5.52 -11.14
N THR A 117 6.35 5.94 -12.06
CA THR A 117 6.25 5.36 -13.40
C THR A 117 7.07 6.09 -14.46
N LYS A 118 7.89 7.09 -14.10
CA LYS A 118 8.70 7.87 -15.05
C LYS A 118 9.51 7.01 -16.04
N ASN A 119 10.07 5.90 -15.56
CA ASN A 119 10.87 4.98 -16.39
C ASN A 119 10.02 3.93 -17.13
N ASN A 120 8.71 3.85 -16.88
CA ASN A 120 7.77 3.00 -17.59
C ASN A 120 6.99 3.85 -18.60
N GLN A 121 7.53 3.95 -19.81
CA GLN A 121 7.04 4.87 -20.85
C GLN A 121 5.55 4.69 -21.15
N SER A 122 5.08 3.44 -21.27
CA SER A 122 3.66 3.15 -21.54
C SER A 122 2.75 3.69 -20.43
N LYS A 123 3.01 3.31 -19.17
CA LYS A 123 2.18 3.76 -18.04
C LYS A 123 2.26 5.25 -17.81
N ASN A 124 3.45 5.85 -17.97
CA ASN A 124 3.61 7.28 -17.82
C ASN A 124 2.79 8.04 -18.87
N LEU A 125 2.80 7.57 -20.12
CA LEU A 125 2.01 8.14 -21.20
C LEU A 125 0.49 8.03 -20.96
N ASP A 126 0.03 6.93 -20.38
CA ASP A 126 -1.38 6.78 -20.00
C ASP A 126 -1.80 7.78 -18.90
N LEU A 127 -0.96 7.96 -17.87
CA LEU A 127 -1.19 8.95 -16.82
C LEU A 127 -1.17 10.38 -17.37
N LYS A 128 -0.25 10.68 -18.29
CA LYS A 128 -0.17 11.95 -19.00
C LYS A 128 -1.45 12.28 -19.78
N LYS A 129 -1.95 11.31 -20.54
CA LYS A 129 -3.24 11.43 -21.25
C LYS A 129 -4.39 11.66 -20.27
N TYR A 130 -4.44 10.86 -19.20
CA TYR A 130 -5.46 11.01 -18.17
C TYR A 130 -5.43 12.41 -17.53
N PHE A 131 -4.24 12.93 -17.21
CA PHE A 131 -4.07 14.27 -16.63
C PHE A 131 -4.59 15.35 -17.58
N ILE A 132 -4.24 15.29 -18.87
CA ILE A 132 -4.75 16.26 -19.87
C ILE A 132 -6.27 16.19 -19.97
N SER A 133 -6.84 14.99 -20.15
CA SER A 133 -8.29 14.81 -20.28
C SER A 133 -9.08 15.27 -19.05
N ASN A 134 -8.44 15.29 -17.88
CA ASN A 134 -9.06 15.64 -16.60
C ASN A 134 -8.45 16.91 -15.99
N TYR A 135 -7.78 17.75 -16.79
CA TYR A 135 -6.95 18.85 -16.29
C TYR A 135 -7.68 19.76 -15.30
N ASN A 136 -8.93 20.12 -15.61
CA ASN A 136 -9.75 21.00 -14.78
C ASN A 136 -10.13 20.41 -13.41
N LEU A 137 -9.97 19.11 -13.22
CA LEU A 137 -10.29 18.40 -11.99
C LEU A 137 -9.11 18.30 -11.01
N PHE A 138 -7.94 18.86 -11.36
CA PHE A 138 -6.77 18.92 -10.48
C PHE A 138 -6.63 20.33 -9.89
N SER A 139 -6.17 20.41 -8.64
CA SER A 139 -5.78 21.66 -8.00
C SER A 139 -4.60 22.32 -8.72
N GLU A 140 -4.52 23.65 -8.66
CA GLU A 140 -3.40 24.42 -9.26
C GLU A 140 -2.03 23.98 -8.74
N LYS A 141 -1.95 23.62 -7.45
CA LYS A 141 -0.72 23.09 -6.85
C LYS A 141 -0.28 21.79 -7.54
N SER A 142 -1.21 20.85 -7.72
CA SER A 142 -0.92 19.56 -8.34
C SER A 142 -0.62 19.69 -9.83
N LYS A 143 -1.35 20.58 -10.54
CA LYS A 143 -1.05 20.91 -11.95
C LYS A 143 0.39 21.36 -12.13
N LYS A 144 0.84 22.31 -11.29
CA LYS A 144 2.22 22.81 -11.33
C LYS A 144 3.23 21.69 -11.12
N ILE A 145 3.07 20.87 -10.08
CA ILE A 145 3.97 19.75 -9.79
C ILE A 145 4.09 18.78 -10.97
N ILE A 146 2.97 18.44 -11.61
CA ILE A 146 2.93 17.50 -12.74
C ILE A 146 3.56 18.13 -13.98
N LEU A 147 3.24 19.38 -14.31
CA LEU A 147 3.77 20.09 -15.47
C LEU A 147 5.28 20.32 -15.38
N ASP A 148 5.81 20.66 -14.20
CA ASP A 148 7.24 20.84 -13.95
C ASP A 148 8.04 19.53 -14.16
N ASN A 149 7.35 18.37 -14.20
CA ASN A 149 7.94 17.04 -14.31
C ASN A 149 7.39 16.23 -15.50
N TYR A 150 6.75 16.91 -16.46
CA TYR A 150 6.13 16.30 -17.62
C TYR A 150 7.16 15.72 -18.60
#